data_AF-A0A1X7NKL4-F1
#
_entry.id   AF-A0A1X7NKL4-F1
#
_cell.length_a   1.000
_cell.length_b   1.000
_cell.length_c   1.000
_cell.angle_alpha   90.00
_cell.angle_beta   90.00
_cell.angle_gamma   90.00
#
_symmetry.space_group_name_H-M   'P 1'
#
loop_
_entity.id
_entity.type
_entity.pdbx_description
1 polymer ?
#
loop_
_entity_poly.entity_id
_entity_poly.type
_entity_poly.pdbx_seq_one_letter_code
_entity_poly.pdbx_strand_id
1 'polypeptide(L)'
;MKYPKYCVPVKATLENGSQHFGGVHVRQNQRVLDVLCDERAFIPFKLRDRTVLLNKSKLVQLDLLELDEIGAMQDVLPEFDLNYLNANDW
;
A
#
# COMPACT_ATOMS: atom_id res chain seq x y z
N MET A 1 -14.76 18.13 -7.79
CA MET A 1 -14.77 17.27 -6.58
C MET A 1 -13.42 16.57 -6.47
N LYS A 2 -12.74 16.63 -5.32
CA LYS A 2 -11.56 15.78 -5.07
C LYS A 2 -12.08 14.39 -4.74
N TYR A 3 -11.86 13.43 -5.62
CA TYR A 3 -12.13 12.03 -5.31
C TYR A 3 -11.24 11.61 -4.12
N PRO A 4 -11.79 10.91 -3.10
CA PRO A 4 -11.00 10.45 -1.98
C PRO A 4 -9.91 9.48 -2.45
N LYS A 5 -8.76 9.52 -1.76
CA LYS A 5 -7.68 8.53 -1.90
C LYS A 5 -7.66 7.70 -0.63
N TYR A 6 -7.57 6.39 -0.77
CA TYR A 6 -7.54 5.45 0.34
C TYR A 6 -6.18 4.80 0.41
N CYS A 7 -5.59 4.76 1.60
CA CYS A 7 -4.32 4.09 1.85
C CYS A 7 -4.62 2.63 2.16
N VAL A 8 -4.17 1.73 1.27
CA VAL A 8 -4.29 0.29 1.43
C VAL A 8 -3.01 -0.24 2.06
N PRO A 9 -3.04 -0.85 3.25
CA PRO A 9 -1.87 -1.43 3.90
C PRO A 9 -1.27 -2.58 3.10
N VAL A 10 0.05 -2.56 2.93
CA VAL A 10 0.78 -3.57 2.15
C VAL A 10 2.17 -3.84 2.73
N LYS A 11 2.70 -5.02 2.43
CA LYS A 11 4.11 -5.39 2.65
C LYS A 11 4.82 -5.54 1.31
N ALA A 12 5.82 -4.69 1.07
CA ALA A 12 6.67 -4.75 -0.11
C ALA A 12 7.94 -5.55 0.18
N THR A 13 8.20 -6.59 -0.60
CA THR A 13 9.43 -7.38 -0.56
C THR A 13 10.32 -7.02 -1.76
N LEU A 14 11.55 -6.61 -1.51
CA LEU A 14 12.50 -6.19 -2.54
C LEU A 14 13.48 -7.32 -2.94
N GLU A 15 14.17 -7.15 -4.06
CA GLU A 15 15.13 -8.13 -4.63
C GLU A 15 16.26 -8.54 -3.66
N ASN A 16 16.61 -7.66 -2.72
CA ASN A 16 17.64 -7.89 -1.71
C ASN A 16 17.08 -8.59 -0.45
N GLY A 17 15.81 -9.02 -0.47
CA GLY A 17 15.12 -9.64 0.66
C GLY A 17 14.62 -8.66 1.73
N SER A 18 14.86 -7.35 1.58
CA SER A 18 14.32 -6.37 2.52
C SER A 18 12.80 -6.26 2.41
N GLN A 19 12.15 -6.05 3.55
CA GLN A 19 10.70 -5.92 3.67
C GLN A 19 10.33 -4.56 4.21
N HIS A 20 9.33 -3.93 3.58
CA HIS A 20 8.79 -2.63 3.99
C HIS A 20 7.28 -2.73 4.20
N PHE A 21 6.84 -2.34 5.39
CA PHE A 21 5.43 -2.23 5.73
C PHE A 21 4.98 -0.78 5.52
N GLY A 22 3.88 -0.60 4.82
CA GLY A 22 3.41 0.72 4.46
C GLY A 22 2.05 0.65 3.80
N GLY A 23 1.79 1.56 2.87
CA GLY A 23 0.55 1.57 2.13
C GLY A 23 0.65 2.16 0.73
N VAL A 24 -0.20 1.68 -0.15
CA VAL A 24 -0.39 2.19 -1.51
C VAL A 24 -1.69 2.98 -1.55
N HIS A 25 -1.63 4.20 -2.05
CA HIS A 25 -2.83 5.02 -2.20
C HIS A 25 -3.57 4.67 -3.48
N VAL A 26 -4.83 4.27 -3.36
CA VAL A 26 -5.72 4.01 -4.48
C VAL A 26 -6.84 5.06 -4.51
N ARG A 27 -7.38 5.33 -5.69
CA ARG A 27 -8.64 6.08 -5.84
C ARG A 27 -9.82 5.14 -5.68
N GLN A 28 -11.02 5.72 -5.53
CA GLN A 28 -12.26 4.94 -5.60
C GLN A 28 -12.30 4.11 -6.90
N ASN A 29 -12.65 2.83 -6.78
CA ASN A 29 -12.67 1.82 -7.86
C ASN A 29 -11.30 1.49 -8.48
N GLN A 30 -10.20 2.00 -7.94
CA GLN A 30 -8.84 1.62 -8.35
C GLN A 30 -8.30 0.53 -7.42
N ARG A 31 -7.67 -0.48 -7.99
CA ARG A 31 -7.00 -1.56 -7.27
C ARG A 31 -5.52 -1.22 -7.09
N VAL A 32 -4.88 -1.84 -6.11
CA VAL A 32 -3.41 -1.77 -5.97
C VAL A 32 -2.72 -2.27 -7.24
N LEU A 33 -3.27 -3.31 -7.90
CA LEU A 33 -2.78 -3.81 -9.19
C LEU A 33 -2.75 -2.72 -10.27
N ASP A 34 -3.78 -1.88 -10.36
CA ASP A 34 -3.83 -0.80 -11.35
C ASP A 34 -2.74 0.24 -11.11
N VAL A 35 -2.39 0.49 -9.84
CA VAL A 35 -1.28 1.37 -9.47
C VAL A 35 0.07 0.75 -9.85
N LEU A 36 0.23 -0.56 -9.66
CA LEU A 36 1.44 -1.29 -10.04
C LEU A 36 1.62 -1.36 -11.55
N CYS A 37 0.55 -1.52 -12.31
CA CYS A 37 0.56 -1.64 -13.76
C CYS A 37 0.58 -0.28 -14.51
N ASP A 38 0.55 0.86 -13.80
CA ASP A 38 0.79 2.18 -14.40
C ASP A 38 2.17 2.20 -15.10
N GLU A 39 2.32 2.90 -16.22
CA GLU A 39 3.53 2.89 -17.08
C GLU A 39 4.77 3.48 -16.39
N ARG A 40 4.59 4.19 -15.28
CA ARG A 40 5.69 4.81 -14.52
C ARG A 40 6.60 3.77 -13.90
N ALA A 41 7.89 4.03 -13.82
CA ALA A 41 8.85 3.11 -13.18
C ALA A 41 8.72 3.02 -11.64
N PHE A 42 8.12 4.02 -11.01
CA PHE A 42 8.04 4.15 -9.55
C PHE A 42 6.60 4.24 -9.07
N ILE A 43 6.34 3.68 -7.89
CA ILE A 43 5.08 3.84 -7.16
C ILE A 43 5.28 4.67 -5.89
N PRO A 44 4.35 5.57 -5.54
CA PRO A 44 4.34 6.19 -4.22
C PRO A 44 4.00 5.15 -3.16
N PHE A 45 4.90 4.98 -2.20
CA PHE A 45 4.76 4.06 -1.07
C PHE A 45 4.74 4.88 0.22
N LYS A 46 3.63 4.81 0.96
CA LYS A 46 3.43 5.55 2.20
C LYS A 46 3.96 4.74 3.37
N LEU A 47 4.97 5.28 4.06
CA LEU A 47 5.41 4.81 5.38
C LEU A 47 4.68 5.62 6.45
N ARG A 48 4.80 5.21 7.71
CA ARG A 48 4.17 5.89 8.86
C ARG A 48 4.48 7.39 8.90
N ASP A 49 5.75 7.75 8.75
CA ASP A 49 6.25 9.11 8.91
C ASP A 49 6.46 9.87 7.59
N ARG A 50 6.64 9.16 6.47
CA ARG A 50 7.00 9.77 5.18
C ARG A 50 6.43 9.01 3.99
N THR A 51 6.56 9.60 2.81
CA THR A 51 6.25 8.92 1.54
C THR A 51 7.55 8.75 0.77
N VAL A 52 7.78 7.56 0.23
CA VAL A 52 8.93 7.25 -0.62
C VAL A 52 8.46 6.84 -2.02
N LEU A 53 9.36 6.92 -3.00
CA LEU A 53 9.12 6.35 -4.33
C LEU A 53 9.82 5.00 -4.41
N LEU A 54 9.04 3.93 -4.57
CA LEU A 54 9.55 2.57 -4.66
C LEU A 54 9.71 2.19 -6.13
N ASN A 55 10.91 1.74 -6.52
CA ASN A 55 11.20 1.31 -7.88
C ASN A 55 10.58 -0.07 -8.13
N LYS A 56 9.68 -0.17 -9.11
CA LYS A 56 9.00 -1.43 -9.42
C LYS A 56 9.92 -2.52 -9.92
N SER A 57 11.04 -2.19 -10.58
CA SER A 57 12.00 -3.20 -11.04
C SER A 57 12.74 -3.90 -9.90
N LYS A 58 12.63 -3.36 -8.68
CA LYS A 58 13.24 -3.90 -7.45
C LYS A 58 12.25 -4.62 -6.56
N LEU A 59 10.95 -4.56 -6.89
CA LEU A 59 9.88 -5.19 -6.14
C LEU A 59 9.70 -6.63 -6.62
N VAL A 60 9.81 -7.58 -5.70
CA VAL A 60 9.58 -9.01 -5.97
C VAL A 60 8.13 -9.36 -5.71
N GLN A 61 7.58 -8.85 -4.61
CA GLN A 61 6.24 -9.20 -4.16
C GLN A 61 5.64 -8.03 -3.37
N LEU A 62 4.34 -7.84 -3.50
CA LEU A 62 3.58 -6.87 -2.73
C LEU A 62 2.35 -7.57 -2.15
N ASP A 63 2.43 -7.86 -0.86
CA ASP A 63 1.35 -8.52 -0.13
C ASP A 63 0.37 -7.46 0.35
N LEU A 64 -0.91 -7.72 0.12
CA LEU A 64 -2.00 -7.00 0.75
C LEU A 64 -2.12 -7.58 2.17
N LEU A 65 -2.09 -6.71 3.18
CA LEU A 65 -2.16 -7.19 4.56
C LEU A 65 -3.60 -7.48 4.94
N GLU A 66 -3.82 -8.61 5.60
CA GLU A 66 -5.11 -9.00 6.14
C GLU A 66 -5.46 -8.12 7.38
N LEU A 67 -6.74 -8.04 7.73
CA LEU A 67 -7.20 -7.17 8.84
C LEU A 67 -6.58 -7.52 10.20
N ASP A 68 -6.29 -8.79 10.46
CA ASP A 68 -5.63 -9.25 11.69
C ASP A 68 -4.15 -8.82 11.74
N GLU A 69 -3.43 -8.94 10.62
CA GLU A 69 -2.06 -8.42 10.47
C GLU A 69 -2.02 -6.90 10.65
N ILE A 70 -2.98 -6.17 10.05
CA ILE A 70 -3.10 -4.72 10.19
C ILE A 70 -3.31 -4.34 11.66
N GLY A 71 -4.16 -5.07 12.38
CA GLY A 71 -4.40 -4.88 13.81
C GLY A 71 -3.15 -5.07 14.66
N ALA A 72 -2.33 -6.07 14.33
CA ALA A 72 -1.08 -6.36 15.04
C ALA A 72 0.05 -5.35 14.76
N MET A 73 -0.03 -4.60 13.66
CA MET A 73 1.03 -3.70 13.18
C MET A 73 0.63 -2.21 13.11
N GLN A 74 -0.43 -1.80 13.82
CA GLN A 74 -0.94 -0.42 13.81
C GLN A 74 0.10 0.65 14.12
N ASP A 75 1.11 0.32 14.93
CA ASP A 75 2.22 1.18 15.29
C ASP A 75 3.29 1.30 14.20
N VAL A 76 3.27 0.48 13.16
CA VAL A 76 4.24 0.55 12.06
C VAL A 76 3.60 1.05 10.77
N LEU A 77 2.29 0.84 10.63
CA LEU A 77 1.55 1.21 9.44
C LEU A 77 1.25 2.73 9.38
N PRO A 78 1.08 3.29 8.16
CA PRO A 78 0.57 4.64 7.99
C PRO A 78 -0.90 4.74 8.39
N GLU A 79 -1.42 5.95 8.48
CA GLU A 79 -2.86 6.17 8.63
C GLU A 79 -3.62 5.56 7.43
N PHE A 80 -4.68 4.81 7.74
CA PHE A 80 -5.58 4.18 6.78
C PHE A 80 -7.03 4.29 7.26
N ASP A 81 -7.97 4.10 6.34
CA ASP A 81 -9.40 4.14 6.62
C ASP A 81 -9.93 2.71 6.82
N LEU A 82 -10.13 2.30 8.08
CA LEU A 82 -10.62 0.97 8.42
C LEU A 82 -12.04 0.71 7.88
N ASN A 83 -12.89 1.74 7.76
CA ASN A 83 -14.22 1.58 7.19
C ASN A 83 -14.13 1.26 5.70
N TYR A 84 -13.20 1.90 4.98
CA TYR A 84 -12.95 1.60 3.58
C TYR A 84 -12.48 0.16 3.37
N LEU A 85 -11.52 -0.31 4.19
CA LEU A 85 -11.00 -1.68 4.08
C LEU A 85 -12.11 -2.71 4.30
N ASN A 86 -12.87 -2.58 5.39
CA ASN A 86 -14.01 -3.45 5.67
C ASN A 86 -15.08 -3.43 4.57
N ALA A 87 -15.38 -2.26 3.99
CA ALA A 87 -16.43 -2.14 2.97
C ALA A 87 -16.05 -2.76 1.62
N ASN A 88 -14.78 -3.08 1.40
CA ASN A 88 -14.29 -3.66 0.16
C ASN A 88 -13.78 -5.11 0.36
N ASP A 89 -14.10 -5.73 1.50
CA ASP A 89 -13.67 -7.08 1.89
C ASP A 89 -12.16 -7.29 1.68
N TRP A 90 -11.37 -6.30 2.10
CA TRP A 90 -9.91 -6.38 2.16
C TRP A 90 -9.45 -7.07 3.43
#